data_AF-B7GAM8-F1
#
_entry.id   AF-B7GAM8-F1
#
_cell.length_a   1.000
_cell.length_b   1.000
_cell.length_c   1.000
_cell.angle_alpha   90.00
_cell.angle_beta   90.00
_cell.angle_gamma   90.00
#
_symmetry.space_group_name_H-M   'P 1'
#
loop_
_entity.id
_entity.type
_entity.pdbx_description
1 polymer ?
#
loop_
_entity_poly.entity_id
_entity_poly.type
_entity_poly.pdbx_seq_one_letter_code
_entity_poly.pdbx_strand_id
1 'polypeptide(L)'
;MYVSINDAVFFPETFFGRESTLLKTPIGIDDTKRATRRYFENSTERTSLEPVPRPSIEDLVVGPKVTGNVAWLLQFAVLGFPKCGTSFMMRYLGQHDEIAMLTDKEHCELTTGTKDSFLVKTLLDKLPSGNYARGLKCPKQLEDPLAMDRLFRYFPNVRVIVGVRHPVLWNLSPSTNVRAVCTERAKFHNHLARLRKTSMESTEERQHFSADVQNVSYAHGFSETKVFLYDMAQLEDKNQNRSDILLDDLRSFLRVTKPFSQKVRKEKRIVSNAIRIDICDVEYDHLREVLLVTGVEASRWIRRFFVHAEGVTVSSPDFMDQLLAKWEEDPCEERRAKSNASLSRPDRTT
;
A
#
# COMPACT_ATOMS: atom_id res chain seq x y z
N MET A 1 24.01 21.61 -11.45
CA MET A 1 23.99 20.55 -10.42
C MET A 1 24.15 19.26 -11.20
N TYR A 2 25.35 18.67 -11.14
CA TYR A 2 25.80 17.59 -12.00
C TYR A 2 24.99 16.31 -11.74
N VAL A 3 24.42 15.74 -12.81
CA VAL A 3 24.04 14.33 -12.85
C VAL A 3 25.29 13.59 -13.32
N SER A 4 25.93 12.85 -12.42
CA SER A 4 27.01 11.93 -12.78
C SER A 4 26.38 10.74 -13.50
N ILE A 5 26.47 10.76 -14.83
CA ILE A 5 26.20 9.60 -15.67
C ILE A 5 27.44 8.71 -15.52
N ASN A 6 27.33 7.67 -14.71
CA ASN A 6 28.28 6.56 -14.82
C ASN A 6 27.75 5.64 -15.91
N ASP A 7 28.51 5.60 -17.01
CA ASP A 7 28.36 4.71 -18.13
C ASP A 7 28.32 3.25 -17.65
N ALA A 8 27.15 2.63 -17.75
CA ALA A 8 27.03 1.18 -17.76
C ALA A 8 27.11 0.73 -19.22
N VAL A 9 28.24 0.11 -19.55
CA VAL A 9 28.51 -0.53 -20.84
C VAL A 9 27.44 -1.59 -21.11
N PHE A 10 26.62 -1.32 -22.13
CA PHE A 10 25.63 -2.25 -22.67
C PHE A 10 26.36 -3.34 -23.47
N PHE A 11 26.32 -4.59 -22.98
CA PHE A 11 26.66 -5.77 -23.79
C PHE A 11 25.36 -6.38 -24.33
N PRO A 12 25.24 -6.64 -25.64
CA PRO A 12 24.13 -7.40 -26.18
C PRO A 12 24.46 -8.89 -26.08
N GLU A 13 23.98 -9.57 -25.03
CA GLU A 13 23.92 -11.04 -25.05
C GLU A 13 22.63 -11.50 -25.73
N THR A 14 22.78 -11.96 -26.97
CA THR A 14 21.80 -12.77 -27.68
C THR A 14 21.66 -14.12 -26.98
N PHE A 15 20.65 -14.27 -26.12
CA PHE A 15 20.25 -15.58 -25.62
C PHE A 15 19.34 -16.28 -26.63
N PHE A 16 19.90 -17.32 -27.26
CA PHE A 16 19.14 -18.31 -28.01
C PHE A 16 18.22 -19.10 -27.07
N GLY A 17 16.96 -19.23 -27.48
CA GLY A 17 15.91 -19.89 -26.74
C GLY A 17 16.21 -21.37 -26.47
N ARG A 18 15.97 -21.77 -25.22
CA ARG A 18 15.77 -23.16 -24.85
C ARG A 18 14.35 -23.28 -24.32
N GLU A 19 13.47 -23.87 -25.12
CA GLU A 19 12.14 -24.29 -24.69
C GLU A 19 12.27 -25.21 -23.47
N SER A 20 11.69 -24.78 -22.35
CA SER A 20 11.52 -25.61 -21.17
C SER A 20 10.06 -26.07 -21.12
N THR A 21 9.81 -27.26 -21.67
CA THR A 21 8.58 -28.01 -21.45
C THR A 21 8.61 -28.64 -20.05
N LEU A 22 8.11 -27.92 -19.05
CA LEU A 22 7.63 -28.51 -17.80
C LEU A 22 6.28 -27.87 -17.44
N LEU A 23 5.22 -28.49 -17.96
CA LEU A 23 3.85 -28.27 -17.51
C LEU A 23 3.76 -28.59 -16.01
N LYS A 24 3.73 -27.56 -15.16
CA LYS A 24 3.10 -27.66 -13.85
C LYS A 24 1.59 -27.61 -14.09
N THR A 25 0.90 -28.66 -13.64
CA THR A 25 -0.57 -28.71 -13.61
C THR A 25 -1.12 -27.45 -12.95
N PRO A 26 -2.11 -26.77 -13.55
CA PRO A 26 -2.74 -25.62 -12.94
C PRO A 26 -3.39 -26.04 -11.62
N ILE A 27 -2.91 -25.46 -10.52
CA ILE A 27 -3.60 -25.50 -9.24
C ILE A 27 -4.98 -24.91 -9.48
N GLY A 28 -6.03 -25.70 -9.24
CA GLY A 28 -7.41 -25.30 -9.48
C GLY A 28 -7.74 -24.01 -8.74
N ILE A 29 -8.16 -22.99 -9.49
CA ILE A 29 -8.52 -21.64 -8.99
C ILE A 29 -9.65 -21.68 -7.94
N ASP A 30 -10.40 -22.80 -7.86
CA ASP A 30 -11.50 -22.96 -6.90
C ASP A 30 -11.03 -23.31 -5.48
N ASP A 31 -9.87 -23.98 -5.34
CA ASP A 31 -9.35 -24.39 -4.02
C ASP A 31 -8.72 -23.22 -3.24
N THR A 32 -8.13 -22.24 -3.94
CA THR A 32 -7.53 -21.06 -3.30
C THR A 32 -8.57 -20.11 -2.71
N LYS A 33 -9.75 -19.97 -3.34
CA LYS A 33 -10.87 -19.15 -2.81
C LYS A 33 -11.46 -19.77 -1.53
N ARG A 34 -11.46 -21.11 -1.41
CA ARG A 34 -11.97 -21.81 -0.22
C ARG A 34 -10.97 -21.85 0.94
N ALA A 35 -9.67 -21.92 0.64
CA ALA A 35 -8.60 -22.00 1.65
C ALA A 35 -8.44 -20.70 2.46
N THR A 36 -8.50 -19.53 1.82
CA THR A 36 -8.36 -18.23 2.50
C THR A 36 -9.54 -17.95 3.45
N ARG A 37 -10.75 -18.38 3.11
CA ARG A 37 -11.94 -18.15 3.94
C ARG A 37 -11.97 -19.00 5.21
N ARG A 38 -11.57 -20.28 5.13
CA ARG A 38 -11.58 -21.19 6.30
C ARG A 38 -10.48 -20.91 7.32
N TYR A 39 -9.36 -20.32 6.92
CA TYR A 39 -8.27 -20.02 7.85
C TYR A 39 -8.60 -18.88 8.83
N PHE A 40 -9.52 -17.99 8.46
CA PHE A 40 -9.88 -16.84 9.30
C PHE A 40 -10.78 -17.20 10.50
N GLU A 41 -11.57 -18.28 10.41
CA GLU A 41 -12.57 -18.62 11.43
C GLU A 41 -11.99 -19.36 12.64
N ASN A 42 -10.85 -20.04 12.51
CA ASN A 42 -10.28 -20.87 13.58
C ASN A 42 -9.12 -20.23 14.36
N SER A 43 -8.62 -19.07 13.92
CA SER A 43 -7.62 -18.33 14.69
C SER A 43 -8.33 -17.44 15.72
N THR A 44 -8.46 -17.94 16.95
CA THR A 44 -8.72 -17.13 18.15
C THR A 44 -7.54 -16.21 18.48
N GLU A 45 -7.00 -15.51 17.49
CA GLU A 45 -6.07 -14.40 17.68
C GLU A 45 -6.81 -13.37 18.52
N ARG A 46 -6.56 -13.32 19.83
CA ARG A 46 -7.16 -12.30 20.68
C ARG A 46 -6.59 -10.96 20.25
N THR A 47 -7.44 -10.12 19.66
CA THR A 47 -7.16 -8.68 19.56
C THR A 47 -6.76 -8.21 20.96
N SER A 48 -5.60 -7.56 21.10
CA SER A 48 -5.13 -7.07 22.40
C SER A 48 -6.18 -6.12 22.97
N LEU A 49 -6.91 -6.60 23.98
CA LEU A 49 -7.95 -5.84 24.65
C LEU A 49 -7.29 -4.74 25.48
N GLU A 50 -7.99 -3.62 25.58
CA GLU A 50 -7.59 -2.55 26.48
C GLU A 50 -7.64 -3.04 27.94
N PRO A 51 -6.55 -2.86 28.72
CA PRO A 51 -6.56 -3.15 30.15
C PRO A 51 -7.57 -2.29 30.91
N VAL A 52 -8.19 -2.89 31.93
CA VAL A 52 -9.14 -2.22 32.84
C VAL A 52 -8.63 -2.40 34.28
N PRO A 53 -8.26 -1.31 34.99
CA PRO A 53 -8.29 0.08 34.54
C PRO A 53 -7.25 0.40 33.46
N ARG A 54 -7.51 1.45 32.67
CA ARG A 54 -6.56 1.99 31.69
C ARG A 54 -5.31 2.51 32.42
N PRO A 55 -4.09 2.05 32.08
CA PRO A 55 -2.85 2.55 32.65
C PRO A 55 -2.68 4.05 32.46
N SER A 56 -2.02 4.70 33.42
CA SER A 56 -1.62 6.10 33.30
C SER A 56 -0.52 6.26 32.24
N ILE A 57 -0.26 7.49 31.81
CA ILE A 57 0.82 7.72 30.84
C ILE A 57 2.19 7.45 31.46
N GLU A 58 2.34 7.69 32.75
CA GLU A 58 3.55 7.42 33.53
C GLU A 58 3.89 5.92 33.59
N ASP A 59 2.88 5.05 33.59
CA ASP A 59 3.06 3.59 33.53
C ASP A 59 3.60 3.12 32.17
N LEU A 60 3.30 3.87 31.11
CA LEU A 60 3.63 3.50 29.73
C LEU A 60 4.91 4.14 29.22
N VAL A 61 5.26 5.33 29.72
CA VAL A 61 6.33 6.17 29.17
C VAL A 61 7.15 6.85 30.28
N VAL A 62 8.47 6.70 30.21
CA VAL A 62 9.43 7.46 31.04
C VAL A 62 10.32 8.32 30.14
N GLY A 63 10.11 9.63 30.18
CA GLY A 63 10.81 10.58 29.31
C GLY A 63 10.53 10.31 27.82
N PRO A 64 11.55 10.11 26.97
CA PRO A 64 11.35 9.77 25.56
C PRO A 64 11.06 8.28 25.32
N LYS A 65 11.23 7.42 26.34
CA LYS A 65 11.24 5.97 26.20
C LYS A 65 9.87 5.37 26.54
N VAL A 66 9.39 4.49 25.67
CA VAL A 66 8.24 3.62 25.95
C VAL A 66 8.72 2.46 26.82
N THR A 67 8.17 2.34 28.02
CA THR A 67 8.59 1.37 29.06
C THR A 67 7.51 0.35 29.39
N GLY A 68 6.23 0.70 29.24
CA GLY A 68 5.11 -0.19 29.49
C GLY A 68 4.60 -0.93 28.25
N ASN A 69 3.64 -1.83 28.45
CA ASN A 69 2.98 -2.54 27.36
C ASN A 69 1.97 -1.63 26.64
N VAL A 70 2.29 -1.23 25.41
CA VAL A 70 1.47 -0.35 24.57
C VAL A 70 0.79 -1.09 23.40
N ALA A 71 0.92 -2.42 23.31
CA ALA A 71 0.43 -3.18 22.15
C ALA A 71 -1.09 -3.05 21.90
N TRP A 72 -1.86 -2.73 22.95
CA TRP A 72 -3.31 -2.55 22.89
C TRP A 72 -3.75 -1.15 22.43
N LEU A 73 -2.83 -0.18 22.29
CA LEU A 73 -3.16 1.20 21.88
C LEU A 73 -3.40 1.33 20.37
N LEU A 74 -2.92 0.39 19.57
CA LEU A 74 -3.04 0.43 18.11
C LEU A 74 -3.36 -0.95 17.54
N GLN A 75 -4.55 -1.10 16.96
CA GLN A 75 -4.99 -2.35 16.32
C GLN A 75 -4.71 -2.38 14.82
N PHE A 76 -4.71 -1.22 14.16
CA PHE A 76 -4.38 -1.15 12.74
C PHE A 76 -3.68 0.15 12.33
N ALA A 77 -3.04 0.14 11.18
CA ALA A 77 -2.39 1.33 10.61
C ALA A 77 -2.61 1.38 9.09
N VAL A 78 -2.99 2.55 8.60
CA VAL A 78 -3.04 2.85 7.16
C VAL A 78 -1.68 3.39 6.74
N LEU A 79 -0.87 2.53 6.14
CA LEU A 79 0.53 2.80 5.79
C LEU A 79 0.72 2.74 4.28
N GLY A 80 1.60 3.57 3.74
CA GLY A 80 1.97 3.50 2.33
C GLY A 80 0.79 3.74 1.35
N PHE A 81 1.04 4.07 0.10
CA PHE A 81 1.97 5.12 -0.30
C PHE A 81 1.22 6.46 -0.34
N PRO A 82 1.90 7.62 -0.26
CA PRO A 82 1.24 8.89 -0.52
C PRO A 82 0.52 8.84 -1.86
N LYS A 83 -0.62 9.54 -1.98
CA LYS A 83 -1.47 9.55 -3.20
C LYS A 83 -2.11 8.20 -3.59
N CYS A 84 -1.93 7.14 -2.82
CA CYS A 84 -2.64 5.87 -2.98
C CYS A 84 -3.84 5.76 -2.02
N GLY A 85 -4.59 6.85 -1.83
CA GLY A 85 -5.87 6.79 -1.11
C GLY A 85 -5.81 6.77 0.41
N THR A 86 -4.62 6.82 1.04
CA THR A 86 -4.49 6.74 2.49
C THR A 86 -5.33 7.76 3.26
N SER A 87 -5.39 9.02 2.81
CA SER A 87 -6.23 10.05 3.45
C SER A 87 -7.73 9.83 3.22
N PHE A 88 -8.11 9.19 2.10
CA PHE A 88 -9.48 8.75 1.90
C PHE A 88 -9.81 7.63 2.89
N MET A 89 -8.98 6.59 2.95
CA MET A 89 -9.15 5.43 3.82
C MET A 89 -9.23 5.85 5.30
N MET A 90 -8.31 6.71 5.78
CA MET A 90 -8.35 7.25 7.15
C MET A 90 -9.67 7.94 7.48
N ARG A 91 -10.16 8.81 6.61
CA ARG A 91 -11.43 9.53 6.84
C ARG A 91 -12.63 8.59 6.77
N TYR A 92 -12.59 7.61 5.86
CA TYR A 92 -13.66 6.64 5.69
C TYR A 92 -13.77 5.71 6.90
N LEU A 93 -12.64 5.15 7.35
CA LEU A 93 -12.60 4.31 8.55
C LEU A 93 -12.99 5.09 9.81
N GLY A 94 -12.57 6.35 9.93
CA GLY A 94 -12.93 7.21 11.07
C GLY A 94 -14.41 7.61 11.15
N GLN A 95 -15.23 7.26 10.16
CA GLN A 95 -16.69 7.43 10.20
C GLN A 95 -17.42 6.21 10.79
N HIS A 96 -16.72 5.12 11.09
CA HIS A 96 -17.31 3.88 11.57
C HIS A 96 -17.40 3.87 13.11
N ASP A 97 -18.57 3.55 13.66
CA ASP A 97 -18.85 3.63 15.12
C ASP A 97 -17.93 2.77 16.00
N GLU A 98 -17.40 1.66 15.47
CA GLU A 98 -16.50 0.74 16.20
C GLU A 98 -15.01 1.06 15.98
N ILE A 99 -14.69 2.14 15.28
CA ILE A 99 -13.31 2.52 14.95
C ILE A 99 -12.98 3.87 15.59
N ALA A 100 -11.84 3.91 16.30
CA ALA A 100 -11.26 5.13 16.82
C ALA A 100 -10.01 5.48 16.00
N MET A 101 -10.12 6.44 15.08
CA MET A 101 -9.05 6.82 14.15
C MET A 101 -8.47 8.20 14.51
N LEU A 102 -7.15 8.33 14.54
CA LEU A 102 -6.50 9.64 14.54
C LEU A 102 -6.68 10.31 13.16
N THR A 103 -7.51 11.36 13.09
CA THR A 103 -7.91 11.99 11.82
C THR A 103 -7.45 13.44 11.64
N ASP A 104 -6.84 14.06 12.68
CA ASP A 104 -6.43 15.46 12.65
C ASP A 104 -5.24 15.72 11.71
N LYS A 105 -4.33 14.76 11.58
CA LYS A 105 -3.16 14.85 10.69
C LYS A 105 -2.56 13.47 10.39
N GLU A 106 -1.44 13.47 9.67
CA GLU A 106 -0.61 12.27 9.52
C GLU A 106 0.21 12.06 10.79
N HIS A 107 0.19 10.84 11.32
CA HIS A 107 0.92 10.46 12.54
C HIS A 107 2.11 9.59 12.17
N CYS A 108 3.20 10.25 11.79
CA CYS A 108 4.45 9.66 11.32
C CYS A 108 5.58 9.76 12.35
N GLU A 109 5.25 9.86 13.64
CA GLU A 109 6.20 10.04 14.73
C GLU A 109 7.34 9.02 14.72
N LEU A 110 7.04 7.75 14.39
CA LEU A 110 7.99 6.64 14.35
C LEU A 110 9.09 6.80 13.28
N THR A 111 8.91 7.66 12.28
CA THR A 111 9.93 7.96 11.26
C THR A 111 10.99 8.96 11.73
N THR A 112 10.79 9.62 12.88
CA THR A 112 11.71 10.66 13.39
C THR A 112 12.60 10.18 14.54
N GLY A 113 12.36 8.96 15.04
CA GLY A 113 13.15 8.24 16.03
C GLY A 113 13.29 8.82 17.43
N THR A 114 12.77 10.03 17.66
CA THR A 114 12.79 10.71 18.96
C THR A 114 11.38 10.93 19.51
N LYS A 115 10.35 10.44 18.82
CA LYS A 115 8.93 10.76 19.08
C LYS A 115 8.06 9.55 19.36
N ASP A 116 8.65 8.40 19.67
CA ASP A 116 7.91 7.16 19.93
C ASP A 116 6.95 7.32 21.13
N SER A 117 7.46 7.90 22.23
CA SER A 117 6.65 8.30 23.38
C SER A 117 5.57 9.33 23.05
N PHE A 118 5.83 10.25 22.12
CA PHE A 118 4.84 11.25 21.70
C PHE A 118 3.67 10.60 20.94
N LEU A 119 3.93 9.54 20.15
CA LEU A 119 2.85 8.74 19.55
C LEU A 119 2.00 8.05 20.61
N VAL A 120 2.63 7.40 21.60
CA VAL A 120 1.93 6.72 22.69
C VAL A 120 1.05 7.70 23.47
N LYS A 121 1.58 8.88 23.83
CA LYS A 121 0.81 9.98 24.44
C LYS A 121 -0.38 10.38 23.58
N THR A 122 -0.14 10.63 22.29
CA THR A 122 -1.19 11.04 21.36
C THR A 122 -2.30 9.99 21.24
N LEU A 123 -1.96 8.70 21.18
CA LEU A 123 -2.93 7.60 21.12
C LEU A 123 -3.77 7.54 22.40
N LEU A 124 -3.14 7.66 23.57
CA LEU A 124 -3.82 7.61 24.86
C LEU A 124 -4.76 8.81 25.07
N ASP A 125 -4.29 10.01 24.72
CA ASP A 125 -4.99 11.28 24.95
C ASP A 125 -6.15 11.50 23.97
N LYS A 126 -5.95 11.13 22.70
CA LYS A 126 -6.92 11.46 21.63
C LYS A 126 -7.91 10.36 21.31
N LEU A 127 -7.61 9.10 21.65
CA LEU A 127 -8.52 7.99 21.35
C LEU A 127 -9.34 7.61 22.60
N PRO A 128 -10.67 7.42 22.46
CA PRO A 128 -11.54 7.10 23.58
C PRO A 128 -11.19 5.77 24.25
N SER A 129 -11.55 5.66 25.53
CA SER A 129 -11.60 4.38 26.26
C SER A 129 -12.71 3.49 25.76
N GLY A 130 -12.49 2.18 25.80
CA GLY A 130 -13.46 1.17 25.42
C GLY A 130 -12.96 0.25 24.31
N ASN A 131 -13.89 -0.58 23.84
CA ASN A 131 -13.61 -1.61 22.85
C ASN A 131 -13.72 -1.06 21.41
N TYR A 132 -12.72 -0.27 21.00
CA TYR A 132 -12.60 0.26 19.64
C TYR A 132 -11.43 -0.39 18.90
N ALA A 133 -11.57 -0.57 17.59
CA ALA A 133 -10.42 -0.78 16.73
C ALA A 133 -9.69 0.58 16.55
N ARG A 134 -8.50 0.72 17.13
CA ARG A 134 -7.73 1.96 17.09
C ARG A 134 -6.80 1.99 15.89
N GLY A 135 -6.81 3.13 15.19
CA GLY A 135 -6.07 3.30 13.95
C GLY A 135 -5.31 4.61 13.83
N LEU A 136 -4.23 4.58 13.05
CA LEU A 136 -3.50 5.77 12.61
C LEU A 136 -3.18 5.71 11.11
N LYS A 137 -2.77 6.86 10.55
CA LYS A 137 -2.29 6.95 9.17
C LYS A 137 -0.90 7.56 9.10
N CYS A 138 0.02 6.88 8.42
CA CYS A 138 1.28 7.47 7.97
C CYS A 138 1.68 6.95 6.58
N PRO A 139 1.53 7.74 5.51
CA PRO A 139 1.85 7.29 4.17
C PRO A 139 3.33 7.00 3.95
N LYS A 140 4.23 7.59 4.76
CA LYS A 140 5.68 7.44 4.61
C LYS A 140 6.28 6.32 5.46
N GLN A 141 5.51 5.73 6.37
CA GLN A 141 6.09 4.81 7.36
C GLN A 141 6.68 3.56 6.73
N LEU A 142 6.01 3.01 5.72
CA LEU A 142 6.48 1.85 4.97
C LEU A 142 7.78 2.11 4.20
N GLU A 143 8.08 3.39 3.94
CA GLU A 143 9.30 3.86 3.28
C GLU A 143 10.49 3.97 4.24
N ASP A 144 10.30 3.80 5.56
CA ASP A 144 11.35 3.89 6.58
C ASP A 144 11.52 2.54 7.34
N PRO A 145 12.62 1.82 7.13
CA PRO A 145 12.94 0.57 7.83
C PRO A 145 12.88 0.67 9.36
N LEU A 146 13.40 1.76 9.94
CA LEU A 146 13.45 1.95 11.39
C LEU A 146 12.05 2.23 11.95
N ALA A 147 11.22 2.95 11.20
CA ALA A 147 9.84 3.21 11.59
C ALA A 147 8.98 1.93 11.57
N MET A 148 9.24 1.02 10.64
CA MET A 148 8.58 -0.28 10.60
C MET A 148 9.02 -1.19 11.76
N ASP A 149 10.33 -1.26 12.04
CA ASP A 149 10.84 -2.00 13.21
C ASP A 149 10.21 -1.50 14.52
N ARG A 150 10.17 -0.18 14.72
CA ARG A 150 9.51 0.42 15.89
C ARG A 150 8.01 0.11 15.95
N LEU A 151 7.31 0.17 14.81
CA LEU A 151 5.88 -0.12 14.75
C LEU A 151 5.60 -1.52 15.29
N PHE A 152 6.30 -2.54 14.81
CA PHE A 152 6.04 -3.92 15.21
C PHE A 152 6.62 -4.26 16.58
N ARG A 153 7.69 -3.58 17.01
CA ARG A 153 8.18 -3.67 18.38
C ARG A 153 7.13 -3.22 19.40
N TYR A 154 6.46 -2.09 19.13
CA TYR A 154 5.47 -1.54 20.06
C TYR A 154 4.07 -2.12 19.86
N PHE A 155 3.72 -2.50 18.64
CA PHE A 155 2.38 -2.97 18.25
C PHE A 155 2.49 -4.26 17.43
N PRO A 156 2.94 -5.38 18.04
CA PRO A 156 3.20 -6.62 17.30
C PRO A 156 1.96 -7.20 16.61
N ASN A 157 0.76 -6.93 17.15
CA ASN A 157 -0.51 -7.39 16.61
C ASN A 157 -1.18 -6.39 15.66
N VAL A 158 -0.48 -5.34 15.24
CA VAL A 158 -1.05 -4.32 14.36
C VAL A 158 -1.39 -4.91 12.99
N ARG A 159 -2.56 -4.57 12.48
CA ARG A 159 -2.98 -4.89 11.11
C ARG A 159 -2.61 -3.74 10.18
N VAL A 160 -2.01 -4.04 9.04
CA VAL A 160 -1.54 -3.01 8.10
C VAL A 160 -2.48 -2.93 6.92
N ILE A 161 -2.98 -1.74 6.60
CA ILE A 161 -3.74 -1.47 5.38
C ILE A 161 -2.83 -0.68 4.44
N VAL A 162 -2.56 -1.22 3.25
CA VAL A 162 -1.68 -0.60 2.25
C VAL A 162 -2.45 -0.30 0.97
N GLY A 163 -2.43 0.98 0.57
CA GLY A 163 -2.96 1.40 -0.72
C GLY A 163 -1.87 1.44 -1.77
N VAL A 164 -2.14 0.85 -2.93
CA VAL A 164 -1.30 0.94 -4.13
C VAL A 164 -2.04 1.60 -5.29
N ARG A 165 -1.28 1.93 -6.34
CA ARG A 165 -1.77 2.56 -7.57
C ARG A 165 -0.77 2.29 -8.68
N HIS A 166 -1.20 2.31 -9.93
CA HIS A 166 -0.29 2.32 -11.07
C HIS A 166 0.80 3.42 -10.95
N PRO A 167 2.11 3.07 -11.04
CA PRO A 167 3.22 4.03 -10.91
C PRO A 167 3.19 5.23 -11.85
N VAL A 168 2.77 5.06 -13.12
CA VAL A 168 2.62 6.18 -14.07
C VAL A 168 1.49 7.11 -13.66
N LEU A 169 0.37 6.55 -13.20
CA LEU A 169 -0.76 7.33 -12.71
C LEU A 169 -0.50 7.93 -11.33
N TRP A 170 0.65 7.66 -10.71
CA TRP A 170 1.00 8.20 -9.43
C TRP A 170 1.20 9.71 -9.53
N ASN A 171 0.11 10.45 -9.31
CA ASN A 171 0.04 11.88 -9.59
C ASN A 171 1.21 12.63 -8.92
N LEU A 172 2.18 13.01 -9.74
CA LEU A 172 3.29 13.89 -9.42
C LEU A 172 2.70 15.29 -9.26
N SER A 173 2.13 15.56 -8.09
CA SER A 173 1.86 16.94 -7.71
C SER A 173 3.21 17.66 -7.71
N PRO A 174 3.36 18.77 -8.46
CA PRO A 174 4.52 19.62 -8.34
C PRO A 174 4.63 20.03 -6.87
N SER A 175 5.64 19.52 -6.17
CA SER A 175 6.23 20.34 -5.12
C SER A 175 6.78 21.56 -5.85
N THR A 176 6.65 22.75 -5.27
CA THR A 176 6.92 24.06 -5.92
C THR A 176 8.38 24.29 -6.34
N ASN A 177 9.19 23.24 -6.52
CA ASN A 177 10.56 23.21 -7.02
C ASN A 177 10.86 21.83 -7.65
N VAL A 178 10.16 21.44 -8.73
CA VAL A 178 10.40 20.16 -9.43
C VAL A 178 11.68 20.26 -10.29
N ARG A 179 12.84 20.41 -9.65
CA ARG A 179 14.13 20.15 -10.31
C ARG A 179 14.51 18.66 -10.28
N ALA A 180 13.76 17.82 -9.58
CA ALA A 180 13.92 16.37 -9.61
C ALA A 180 12.62 15.67 -9.18
N VAL A 181 12.09 14.80 -10.04
CA VAL A 181 11.08 13.81 -9.64
C VAL A 181 11.81 12.57 -9.15
N CYS A 182 11.57 12.18 -7.89
CA CYS A 182 12.11 10.94 -7.34
C CYS A 182 11.17 9.77 -7.67
N THR A 183 11.57 8.91 -8.60
CA THR A 183 10.85 7.68 -8.97
C THR A 183 11.03 6.55 -7.97
N GLU A 184 11.99 6.64 -7.06
CA GLU A 184 12.32 5.58 -6.10
C GLU A 184 11.10 5.15 -5.28
N ARG A 185 10.30 6.12 -4.86
CA ARG A 185 9.12 5.86 -4.03
C ARG A 185 7.99 5.14 -4.80
N ALA A 186 8.10 5.02 -6.13
CA ALA A 186 7.15 4.32 -6.99
C ALA A 186 7.43 2.82 -7.05
N LYS A 187 8.61 2.39 -6.54
CA LYS A 187 8.99 0.98 -6.39
C LYS A 187 8.24 0.35 -5.22
N PHE A 188 6.91 0.22 -5.37
CA PHE A 188 6.05 -0.27 -4.29
C PHE A 188 6.47 -1.65 -3.77
N HIS A 189 6.94 -2.54 -4.65
CA HIS A 189 7.47 -3.85 -4.29
C HIS A 189 8.62 -3.77 -3.28
N ASN A 190 9.58 -2.84 -3.46
CA ASN A 190 10.70 -2.65 -2.53
C ASN A 190 10.24 -2.36 -1.10
N HIS A 191 9.20 -1.54 -0.96
CA HIS A 191 8.66 -1.15 0.34
C HIS A 191 7.72 -2.21 0.92
N LEU A 192 6.94 -2.90 0.08
CA LEU A 192 6.07 -4.02 0.49
C LEU A 192 6.89 -5.22 0.98
N ALA A 193 8.04 -5.50 0.37
CA ALA A 193 8.95 -6.58 0.80
C ALA A 193 9.40 -6.44 2.27
N ARG A 194 9.38 -5.22 2.81
CA ARG A 194 9.69 -4.94 4.23
C ARG A 194 8.68 -5.50 5.21
N LEU A 195 7.47 -5.83 4.72
CA LEU A 195 6.47 -6.53 5.52
C LEU A 195 6.79 -8.02 5.66
N ARG A 196 7.82 -8.53 4.96
CA ARG A 196 8.32 -9.91 5.05
C ARG A 196 7.22 -10.95 4.90
N LYS A 197 6.30 -10.71 3.97
CA LYS A 197 5.22 -11.63 3.65
C LYS A 197 5.71 -12.78 2.77
N THR A 198 6.74 -12.53 1.98
CA THR A 198 7.35 -13.53 1.10
C THR A 198 8.73 -13.96 1.63
N SER A 199 9.23 -15.11 1.21
CA SER A 199 10.51 -15.64 1.70
C SER A 199 11.71 -14.87 1.13
N MET A 200 11.59 -14.32 -0.09
CA MET A 200 12.68 -13.66 -0.79
C MET A 200 13.91 -14.58 -0.95
N GLU A 201 13.70 -15.90 -1.01
CA GLU A 201 14.78 -16.88 -1.10
C GLU A 201 15.10 -17.29 -2.54
N SER A 202 14.08 -17.33 -3.40
CA SER A 202 14.25 -17.78 -4.78
C SER A 202 14.92 -16.72 -5.66
N THR A 203 15.75 -17.15 -6.61
CA THR A 203 16.33 -16.25 -7.62
C THR A 203 15.25 -15.58 -8.48
N GLU A 204 14.15 -16.28 -8.77
CA GLU A 204 13.00 -15.73 -9.49
C GLU A 204 12.35 -14.57 -8.73
N GLU A 205 12.27 -14.64 -7.40
CA GLU A 205 11.73 -13.55 -6.61
C GLU A 205 12.73 -12.39 -6.48
N ARG A 206 14.00 -12.69 -6.23
CA ARG A 206 15.05 -11.70 -6.00
C ARG A 206 15.35 -10.82 -7.21
N GLN A 207 15.13 -11.32 -8.43
CA GLN A 207 15.40 -10.57 -9.66
C GLN A 207 14.61 -9.25 -9.75
N HIS A 208 13.49 -9.13 -9.02
CA HIS A 208 12.67 -7.92 -8.98
C HIS A 208 13.22 -6.81 -8.08
N PHE A 209 14.33 -7.05 -7.37
CA PHE A 209 14.84 -6.15 -6.34
C PHE A 209 16.28 -5.71 -6.60
N SER A 210 16.59 -4.47 -6.25
CA SER A 210 17.97 -4.01 -6.17
C SER A 210 18.73 -4.72 -5.04
N ALA A 211 20.06 -4.79 -5.17
CA ALA A 211 20.95 -5.40 -4.17
C ALA A 211 20.74 -4.81 -2.76
N ASP A 212 20.44 -3.50 -2.66
CA ASP A 212 20.20 -2.84 -1.38
C ASP A 212 19.00 -3.41 -0.63
N VAL A 213 17.92 -3.77 -1.33
CA VAL A 213 16.72 -4.34 -0.70
C VAL A 213 16.97 -5.78 -0.26
N GLN A 214 17.79 -6.52 -1.01
CA GLN A 214 18.16 -7.90 -0.68
C GLN A 214 19.02 -8.01 0.58
N ASN A 215 19.80 -6.97 0.90
CA ASN A 215 20.72 -6.96 2.03
C ASN A 215 20.11 -6.48 3.35
N VAL A 216 18.85 -6.03 3.38
CA VAL A 216 18.27 -5.50 4.63
C VAL A 216 17.88 -6.65 5.56
N SER A 217 18.74 -6.90 6.54
CA SER A 217 18.43 -7.75 7.69
C SER A 217 17.52 -6.99 8.65
N TYR A 218 16.27 -7.45 8.81
CA TYR A 218 15.33 -6.91 9.79
C TYR A 218 15.31 -7.79 11.04
N ALA A 219 15.32 -7.16 12.21
CA ALA A 219 15.07 -7.82 13.49
C ALA A 219 13.66 -8.45 13.50
N HIS A 220 13.43 -9.43 14.37
CA HIS A 220 12.31 -10.39 14.34
C HIS A 220 10.88 -9.80 14.26
N GLY A 221 9.90 -10.64 13.90
CA GLY A 221 8.48 -10.46 14.27
C GLY A 221 7.47 -10.07 13.18
N PHE A 222 7.86 -9.97 11.91
CA PHE A 222 6.97 -9.46 10.84
C PHE A 222 6.01 -10.50 10.22
N SER A 223 6.28 -11.80 10.41
CA SER A 223 5.53 -12.86 9.73
C SER A 223 4.06 -12.91 10.14
N GLU A 224 3.74 -12.59 11.40
CA GLU A 224 2.38 -12.70 11.94
C GLU A 224 1.46 -11.55 11.51
N THR A 225 2.03 -10.39 11.18
CA THR A 225 1.28 -9.18 10.79
C THR A 225 0.30 -9.47 9.66
N LYS A 226 -0.96 -9.04 9.81
CA LYS A 226 -1.94 -9.14 8.71
C LYS A 226 -1.88 -7.90 7.85
N VAL A 227 -1.96 -8.07 6.54
CA VAL A 227 -1.88 -6.99 5.54
C VAL A 227 -3.13 -7.01 4.68
N PHE A 228 -3.80 -5.86 4.55
CA PHE A 228 -4.87 -5.65 3.59
C PHE A 228 -4.35 -4.77 2.46
N LEU A 229 -4.16 -5.34 1.28
CA LEU A 229 -3.69 -4.63 0.10
C LEU A 229 -4.89 -4.25 -0.78
N TYR A 230 -4.98 -2.97 -1.15
CA TYR A 230 -6.00 -2.48 -2.07
C TYR A 230 -5.37 -1.58 -3.15
N ASP A 231 -5.95 -1.60 -4.35
CA ASP A 231 -5.66 -0.61 -5.39
C ASP A 231 -6.69 0.51 -5.38
N MET A 232 -6.26 1.75 -5.66
CA MET A 232 -7.12 2.92 -5.77
C MET A 232 -8.34 2.72 -6.69
N ALA A 233 -8.19 1.98 -7.78
CA ALA A 233 -9.28 1.71 -8.71
C ALA A 233 -10.40 0.87 -8.09
N GLN A 234 -10.12 0.07 -7.06
CA GLN A 234 -11.17 -0.64 -6.29
C GLN A 234 -12.00 0.33 -5.45
N LEU A 235 -11.44 1.48 -5.05
CA LEU A 235 -12.20 2.50 -4.33
C LEU A 235 -13.14 3.29 -5.24
N GLU A 236 -12.83 3.34 -6.53
CA GLU A 236 -13.56 4.08 -7.57
C GLU A 236 -14.41 3.17 -8.46
N ASP A 237 -14.46 1.87 -8.14
CA ASP A 237 -15.15 0.88 -8.93
C ASP A 237 -16.66 1.15 -8.97
N LYS A 238 -17.23 1.05 -10.17
CA LYS A 238 -18.66 1.25 -10.43
C LYS A 238 -19.48 -0.03 -10.24
N ASN A 239 -18.81 -1.18 -10.17
CA ASN A 239 -19.49 -2.44 -9.91
C ASN A 239 -19.85 -2.55 -8.42
N GLN A 240 -21.14 -2.43 -8.11
CA GLN A 240 -21.63 -2.44 -6.74
C GLN A 240 -21.26 -3.73 -6.00
N ASN A 241 -21.38 -4.90 -6.65
CA ASN A 241 -21.05 -6.19 -6.04
C ASN A 241 -19.57 -6.27 -5.62
N ARG A 242 -18.64 -5.78 -6.46
CA ARG A 242 -17.22 -5.74 -6.07
C ARG A 242 -16.94 -4.72 -4.97
N SER A 243 -17.69 -3.62 -4.94
CA SER A 243 -17.64 -2.64 -3.85
C SER A 243 -18.10 -3.27 -2.52
N ASP A 244 -19.20 -4.01 -2.54
CA ASP A 244 -19.76 -4.67 -1.36
C ASP A 244 -18.79 -5.74 -0.82
N ILE A 245 -18.19 -6.55 -1.71
CA ILE A 245 -17.13 -7.52 -1.35
C ILE A 245 -15.95 -6.81 -0.67
N LEU A 246 -15.48 -5.68 -1.23
CA LEU A 246 -14.40 -4.91 -0.63
C LEU A 246 -14.74 -4.41 0.78
N LEU A 247 -15.98 -3.95 1.00
CA LEU A 247 -16.41 -3.48 2.31
C LEU A 247 -16.57 -4.62 3.33
N ASP A 248 -17.06 -5.77 2.89
CA ASP A 248 -17.16 -6.97 3.73
C ASP A 248 -15.79 -7.53 4.13
N ASP A 249 -14.87 -7.62 3.17
CA ASP A 249 -13.50 -8.06 3.45
C ASP A 249 -12.79 -7.09 4.39
N LEU A 250 -12.98 -5.77 4.20
CA LEU A 250 -12.41 -4.75 5.09
C LEU A 250 -13.00 -4.83 6.50
N ARG A 251 -14.31 -5.12 6.62
CA ARG A 251 -15.00 -5.35 7.90
C ARG A 251 -14.41 -6.56 8.62
N SER A 252 -14.30 -7.69 7.91
CA SER A 252 -13.70 -8.92 8.42
C SER A 252 -12.25 -8.70 8.84
N PHE A 253 -11.47 -8.02 8.00
CA PHE A 253 -10.08 -7.68 8.26
C PHE A 253 -9.90 -6.76 9.47
N LEU A 254 -10.82 -5.84 9.73
CA LEU A 254 -10.76 -4.97 10.91
C LEU A 254 -11.46 -5.55 12.14
N ARG A 255 -12.15 -6.69 12.00
CA ARG A 255 -12.95 -7.35 13.04
C ARG A 255 -13.98 -6.42 13.69
N VAL A 256 -14.58 -5.56 12.88
CA VAL A 256 -15.73 -4.75 13.31
C VAL A 256 -17.02 -5.49 12.96
N THR A 257 -18.07 -5.30 13.74
CA THR A 257 -19.31 -6.08 13.60
C THR A 257 -20.30 -5.40 12.66
N LYS A 258 -20.38 -4.07 12.74
CA LYS A 258 -21.25 -3.26 11.89
C LYS A 258 -20.73 -3.21 10.45
N PRO A 259 -21.63 -3.17 9.45
CA PRO A 259 -21.24 -2.96 8.07
C PRO A 259 -20.73 -1.53 7.87
N PHE A 260 -19.76 -1.36 6.97
CA PHE A 260 -19.39 -0.03 6.51
C PHE A 260 -20.52 0.60 5.69
N SER A 261 -20.80 1.88 5.92
CA SER A 261 -21.72 2.66 5.08
C SER A 261 -21.22 2.69 3.64
N GLN A 262 -22.12 2.58 2.65
CA GLN A 262 -21.72 2.77 1.25
C GLN A 262 -20.93 4.06 1.06
N LYS A 263 -19.90 4.01 0.22
CA LYS A 263 -19.04 5.16 -0.06
C LYS A 263 -19.88 6.27 -0.67
N VAL A 264 -20.17 7.30 0.12
CA VAL A 264 -20.75 8.52 -0.44
C VAL A 264 -19.73 9.10 -1.39
N ARG A 265 -20.10 9.16 -2.68
CA ARG A 265 -19.26 9.69 -3.75
C ARG A 265 -18.90 11.12 -3.36
N LYS A 266 -17.66 11.33 -2.92
CA LYS A 266 -17.24 12.66 -2.49
C LYS A 266 -17.44 13.62 -3.65
N GLU A 267 -18.05 14.75 -3.35
CA GLU A 267 -18.06 15.89 -4.25
C GLU A 267 -16.63 16.12 -4.73
N LYS A 268 -16.46 16.18 -6.06
CA LYS A 268 -15.16 16.43 -6.66
C LYS A 268 -14.69 17.78 -6.15
N ARG A 269 -13.76 17.77 -5.18
CA ARG A 269 -13.05 19.00 -4.82
C ARG A 269 -12.43 19.53 -6.11
N ILE A 270 -12.83 20.75 -6.49
CA ILE A 270 -12.25 21.48 -7.60
C ILE A 270 -10.82 21.83 -7.16
N VAL A 271 -9.89 20.91 -7.38
CA VAL A 271 -8.47 21.20 -7.23
C VAL A 271 -8.06 21.88 -8.52
N SER A 272 -7.52 23.09 -8.42
CA SER A 272 -6.98 23.81 -9.58
C SER A 272 -6.00 22.91 -10.33
N ASN A 273 -6.28 22.66 -11.60
CA ASN A 273 -5.43 21.86 -12.48
C ASN A 273 -4.14 22.59 -12.88
N ALA A 274 -4.02 23.89 -12.59
CA ALA A 274 -2.90 24.73 -13.01
C ALA A 274 -1.53 24.31 -12.44
N ILE A 275 -1.52 23.41 -11.45
CA ILE A 275 -0.31 22.95 -10.76
C ILE A 275 -0.25 21.42 -10.81
N ARG A 276 -0.53 20.77 -11.94
CA ARG A 276 -0.35 19.33 -12.07
C ARG A 276 0.48 19.02 -13.30
N ILE A 277 1.48 18.16 -13.13
CA ILE A 277 2.21 17.56 -14.25
C ILE A 277 1.25 16.60 -14.94
N ASP A 278 1.08 16.75 -16.26
CA ASP A 278 0.53 15.69 -17.08
C ASP A 278 1.69 14.79 -17.53
N ILE A 279 1.81 13.62 -16.88
CA ILE A 279 2.86 12.64 -17.16
C ILE A 279 2.83 12.13 -18.61
N CYS A 280 1.74 12.38 -19.34
CA CYS A 280 1.60 11.99 -20.73
C CYS A 280 2.15 13.01 -21.73
N ASP A 281 2.54 14.21 -21.28
CA ASP A 281 3.20 15.21 -22.12
C ASP A 281 4.59 14.71 -22.53
N VAL A 282 4.98 15.01 -23.77
CA VAL A 282 6.20 14.50 -24.41
C VAL A 282 7.46 14.85 -23.61
N GLU A 283 7.47 15.98 -22.91
CA GLU A 283 8.61 16.40 -22.07
C GLU A 283 8.90 15.45 -20.90
N TYR A 284 7.93 14.61 -20.50
CA TYR A 284 8.08 13.63 -19.43
C TYR A 284 8.23 12.18 -19.92
N ASP A 285 8.43 11.96 -21.23
CA ASP A 285 8.52 10.61 -21.81
C ASP A 285 9.58 9.73 -21.12
N HIS A 286 10.76 10.28 -20.83
CA HIS A 286 11.81 9.53 -20.13
C HIS A 286 11.42 9.17 -18.69
N LEU A 287 10.77 10.09 -17.97
CA LEU A 287 10.28 9.84 -16.62
C LEU A 287 9.18 8.76 -16.62
N ARG A 288 8.26 8.83 -17.60
CA ARG A 288 7.20 7.85 -17.84
C ARG A 288 7.79 6.47 -18.12
N GLU A 289 8.82 6.36 -18.96
CA GLU A 289 9.52 5.10 -19.24
C GLU A 289 10.08 4.46 -17.97
N VAL A 290 10.77 5.23 -17.12
CA VAL A 290 11.29 4.73 -15.83
C VAL A 290 10.15 4.25 -14.91
N LEU A 291 9.04 4.98 -14.86
CA LEU A 291 7.86 4.59 -14.08
C LEU A 291 7.17 3.35 -14.63
N LEU A 292 7.16 3.15 -15.96
CA LEU A 292 6.62 1.95 -16.60
C LEU A 292 7.45 0.72 -16.28
N VAL A 293 8.78 0.79 -16.44
CA VAL A 293 9.69 -0.30 -16.04
C VAL A 293 9.47 -0.65 -14.57
N THR A 294 9.39 0.37 -13.71
CA THR A 294 9.08 0.18 -12.28
C THR A 294 7.72 -0.48 -12.05
N GLY A 295 6.70 -0.10 -12.84
CA GLY A 295 5.37 -0.67 -12.79
C GLY A 295 5.31 -2.13 -13.21
N VAL A 296 6.05 -2.50 -14.25
CA VAL A 296 6.18 -3.89 -14.72
C VAL A 296 6.78 -4.76 -13.62
N GLU A 297 7.92 -4.37 -13.05
CA GLU A 297 8.58 -5.12 -11.99
C GLU A 297 7.70 -5.23 -10.74
N ALA A 298 7.10 -4.11 -10.31
CA ALA A 298 6.20 -4.10 -9.17
C ALA A 298 4.99 -5.02 -9.38
N SER A 299 4.33 -4.92 -10.53
CA SER A 299 3.16 -5.71 -10.85
C SER A 299 3.46 -7.20 -10.82
N ARG A 300 4.51 -7.63 -11.52
CA ARG A 300 4.89 -9.04 -11.61
C ARG A 300 5.19 -9.63 -10.24
N TRP A 301 5.99 -8.94 -9.43
CA TRP A 301 6.30 -9.44 -8.09
C TRP A 301 5.06 -9.48 -7.18
N ILE A 302 4.26 -8.40 -7.17
CA ILE A 302 3.08 -8.33 -6.31
C ILE A 302 2.10 -9.45 -6.66
N ARG A 303 1.81 -9.65 -7.95
CA ARG A 303 0.87 -10.67 -8.46
C ARG A 303 1.38 -12.08 -8.19
N ARG A 304 2.66 -12.37 -8.43
CA ARG A 304 3.20 -13.73 -8.32
C ARG A 304 3.49 -14.17 -6.89
N PHE A 305 3.95 -13.26 -6.04
CA PHE A 305 4.46 -13.60 -4.72
C PHE A 305 3.63 -12.96 -3.61
N PHE A 306 3.47 -11.63 -3.63
CA PHE A 306 2.98 -10.91 -2.47
C PHE A 306 1.49 -11.15 -2.16
N VAL A 307 0.60 -11.13 -3.16
CA VAL A 307 -0.85 -11.32 -2.93
C VAL A 307 -1.21 -12.74 -2.50
N HIS A 308 -0.32 -13.69 -2.73
CA HIS A 308 -0.47 -15.09 -2.34
C HIS A 308 0.21 -15.42 -1.01
N ALA A 309 0.95 -14.47 -0.44
CA ALA A 309 1.66 -14.67 0.81
C ALA A 309 0.72 -14.82 2.01
N GLU A 310 1.16 -15.59 3.01
CA GLU A 310 0.41 -15.77 4.24
C GLU A 310 0.18 -14.44 4.97
N GLY A 311 -1.06 -14.23 5.42
CA GLY A 311 -1.47 -13.02 6.12
C GLY A 311 -1.73 -11.82 5.21
N VAL A 312 -1.60 -11.95 3.88
CA VAL A 312 -2.03 -10.92 2.92
C VAL A 312 -3.46 -11.18 2.49
N THR A 313 -4.29 -10.14 2.55
CA THR A 313 -5.70 -10.14 2.14
C THR A 313 -5.87 -9.13 1.02
N VAL A 314 -6.54 -9.54 -0.06
CA VAL A 314 -6.99 -8.69 -1.16
C VAL A 314 -8.46 -8.95 -1.43
N SER A 315 -9.20 -7.92 -1.77
CA SER A 315 -10.60 -8.06 -2.17
C SER A 315 -10.73 -8.31 -3.66
N SER A 316 -11.69 -9.16 -4.03
CA SER A 316 -11.93 -9.56 -5.43
C SER A 316 -10.62 -9.93 -6.16
N PRO A 317 -9.95 -11.05 -5.81
CA PRO A 317 -8.60 -11.37 -6.29
C PRO A 317 -8.44 -11.29 -7.82
N ASP A 318 -9.40 -11.79 -8.58
CA ASP A 318 -9.38 -11.75 -10.05
C ASP A 318 -9.38 -10.31 -10.59
N PHE A 319 -10.12 -9.41 -9.93
CA PHE A 319 -10.13 -7.99 -10.29
C PHE A 319 -8.83 -7.29 -9.85
N MET A 320 -8.29 -7.63 -8.69
CA MET A 320 -6.97 -7.14 -8.26
C MET A 320 -5.88 -7.55 -9.26
N ASP A 321 -5.87 -8.81 -9.71
CA ASP A 321 -4.91 -9.28 -10.71
C ASP A 321 -5.01 -8.49 -12.01
N GLN A 322 -6.23 -8.26 -12.51
CA GLN A 322 -6.47 -7.43 -13.70
C GLN A 322 -5.99 -5.99 -13.52
N LEU A 323 -6.20 -5.39 -12.34
CA LEU A 323 -5.75 -4.03 -12.05
C LEU A 323 -4.22 -3.94 -12.03
N LEU A 324 -3.55 -4.91 -11.42
CA LEU A 324 -2.10 -4.96 -11.37
C LEU A 324 -1.51 -5.27 -12.75
N ALA A 325 -2.12 -6.17 -13.54
CA ALA A 325 -1.68 -6.49 -14.90
C ALA A 325 -1.62 -5.23 -15.78
N LYS A 326 -2.59 -4.32 -15.62
CA LYS A 326 -2.61 -3.03 -16.33
C LYS A 326 -1.44 -2.11 -16.01
N TRP A 327 -0.68 -2.35 -14.94
CA TRP A 327 0.54 -1.57 -14.67
C TRP A 327 1.67 -1.89 -15.65
N GLU A 328 1.56 -2.99 -16.41
CA GLU A 328 2.48 -3.34 -17.50
C GLU A 328 2.14 -2.59 -18.80
N GLU A 329 1.01 -1.87 -18.84
CA GLU A 329 0.56 -1.09 -19.99
C GLU A 329 0.78 0.40 -19.75
N ASP A 330 1.09 1.16 -20.80
CA ASP A 330 1.22 2.61 -20.68
C ASP A 330 -0.15 3.31 -20.76
N PRO A 331 -0.64 3.92 -19.66
CA PRO A 331 -1.95 4.56 -19.64
C PRO A 331 -2.00 5.83 -20.52
N CYS A 332 -0.85 6.37 -20.92
CA CYS A 332 -0.77 7.53 -21.80
C CYS A 332 -1.00 7.17 -23.27
N GLU A 333 -0.73 5.94 -23.69
CA GLU A 333 -0.95 5.52 -25.08
C GLU A 333 -2.45 5.47 -25.42
N GLU A 334 -3.30 4.98 -24.50
CA GLU A 334 -4.75 5.07 -24.66
C GLU A 334 -5.24 6.52 -24.78
N ARG A 335 -4.63 7.43 -24.01
CA ARG A 335 -4.99 8.85 -24.02
C ARG A 335 -4.59 9.50 -25.34
N ARG A 336 -3.39 9.23 -25.83
CA ARG A 336 -2.89 9.72 -27.13
C ARG A 336 -3.76 9.20 -28.28
N ALA A 337 -4.13 7.92 -28.26
CA ALA A 337 -5.03 7.34 -29.25
C ALA A 337 -6.41 8.03 -29.27
N LYS A 338 -6.98 8.33 -28.09
CA LYS A 338 -8.25 9.06 -27.97
C LYS A 338 -8.14 10.50 -28.47
N SER A 339 -7.05 11.20 -28.17
CA SER A 339 -6.80 12.56 -28.68
C SER A 339 -6.67 12.57 -30.20
N ASN A 340 -5.91 11.64 -30.79
CA ASN A 340 -5.75 11.53 -32.23
C ASN A 340 -7.08 11.19 -32.94
N ALA A 341 -7.90 10.31 -32.35
CA ALA A 341 -9.23 9.99 -32.87
C ALA A 341 -10.21 11.18 -32.79
N SER A 342 -10.02 12.10 -31.84
CA SER A 342 -10.84 13.31 -31.73
C SER A 342 -10.47 14.38 -32.78
N LEU A 343 -9.19 14.45 -33.17
CA LEU A 343 -8.70 15.36 -34.20
C LEU A 343 -9.04 14.91 -35.63
N SER A 344 -9.24 13.61 -35.84
CA SER A 344 -9.54 13.05 -37.16
C SER A 344 -11.02 13.07 -37.56
N ARG A 345 -11.92 13.57 -36.69
CA ARG A 345 -13.33 13.71 -37.06
C ARG A 345 -13.49 14.90 -38.02
N PRO A 346 -13.83 14.67 -39.31
CA PRO A 346 -14.00 15.76 -40.26
C PRO A 346 -15.09 16.69 -39.75
N ASP A 347 -14.81 17.99 -39.79
CA ASP A 347 -15.75 19.03 -39.39
C ASP A 347 -17.00 18.87 -40.24
N ARG A 348 -18.10 18.46 -39.61
CA ARG A 348 -19.38 18.24 -40.27
C ARG A 348 -19.99 19.60 -40.55
N THR A 349 -19.37 20.33 -41.48
CA THR A 349 -19.91 21.57 -42.04
C THR A 349 -21.18 21.19 -42.78
N THR A 350 -22.28 21.75 -42.28
CA THR A 350 -23.62 21.69 -42.88
C THR A 350 -23.84 22.95 -43.68
#